data_AF-A0A3A8RXA3-F1
#
_entry.id   AF-A0A3A8RXA3-F1
#
_cell.length_a   1.000
_cell.length_b   1.000
_cell.length_c   1.000
_cell.angle_alpha   90.00
_cell.angle_beta   90.00
_cell.angle_gamma   90.00
#
_symmetry.space_group_name_H-M   'P 1'
#
loop_
_entity.id
_entity.type
_entity.pdbx_description
1 polymer ?
#
loop_
_entity_poly.entity_id
_entity_poly.type
_entity_poly.pdbx_seq_one_letter_code
_entity_poly.pdbx_strand_id
1 'polypeptide(L)'
;MSSLLSIQFHARPDDTEVGAVITFADSRQVMEHIRRISGWPEFKALLGVAKPVDVRVYGRLGEEAQAWLRTMNVVSKVFESPVAGFVR
;
A
#
# COMPACT_ATOMS: atom_id res chain seq x y z
N MET A 1 -4.80 5.98 -18.83
CA MET A 1 -3.51 5.25 -18.99
C MET A 1 -3.20 4.56 -17.67
N SER A 2 -2.87 3.27 -17.69
CA SER A 2 -2.77 2.43 -16.48
C SER A 2 -1.56 2.82 -15.63
N SER A 3 -1.82 3.32 -14.43
CA SER A 3 -0.90 3.87 -13.42
C SER A 3 -0.53 2.87 -12.31
N LEU A 4 -0.60 1.58 -12.62
CA LEU A 4 -0.25 0.50 -11.69
C LEU A 4 0.72 -0.40 -12.44
N LEU A 5 1.95 -0.50 -11.94
CA LEU A 5 2.99 -1.31 -12.58
C LEU A 5 2.87 -2.77 -12.17
N SER A 6 2.64 -3.03 -10.89
CA SER A 6 2.47 -4.39 -10.38
C SER A 6 1.69 -4.42 -9.07
N ILE A 7 0.99 -5.54 -8.85
CA ILE A 7 0.50 -5.98 -7.55
C ILE A 7 0.92 -7.42 -7.38
N GLN A 8 1.54 -7.73 -6.25
CA GLN A 8 1.94 -9.07 -5.87
C GLN A 8 1.43 -9.35 -4.47
N PHE A 9 0.73 -10.46 -4.28
CA PHE A 9 0.26 -10.92 -2.98
C PHE A 9 1.14 -12.08 -2.51
N HIS A 10 1.48 -12.05 -1.23
CA HIS A 10 2.33 -13.04 -0.58
C HIS A 10 1.54 -13.63 0.58
N ALA A 11 1.11 -14.88 0.42
CA ALA A 11 0.33 -15.61 1.41
C ALA A 11 0.56 -17.12 1.26
N ARG A 12 0.43 -17.86 2.36
CA ARG A 12 0.33 -19.31 2.41
C ARG A 12 -1.01 -19.72 3.02
N PRO A 13 -1.50 -20.95 2.77
CA PRO A 13 -2.82 -21.39 3.23
C PRO A 13 -3.07 -21.23 4.73
N ASP A 14 -2.02 -21.33 5.55
CA ASP A 14 -2.12 -21.29 7.02
C ASP A 14 -1.63 -19.95 7.62
N ASP A 15 -1.35 -18.94 6.79
CA ASP A 15 -0.86 -17.66 7.28
C ASP A 15 -2.01 -16.85 7.91
N THR A 16 -1.77 -16.33 9.11
CA THR A 16 -2.66 -15.36 9.77
C THR A 16 -2.40 -13.92 9.33
N GLU A 17 -1.31 -13.69 8.61
CA GLU A 17 -0.90 -12.40 8.07
C GLU A 17 -0.51 -12.56 6.60
N VAL A 18 -0.98 -11.64 5.75
CA VAL A 18 -0.68 -11.67 4.32
C VAL A 18 -0.02 -10.36 3.89
N GLY A 19 0.91 -10.46 2.96
CA GLY A 19 1.65 -9.32 2.41
C GLY A 19 1.15 -8.94 1.02
N ALA A 20 1.28 -7.66 0.68
CA ALA A 20 1.16 -7.20 -0.69
C ALA A 20 2.26 -6.19 -1.02
N VAL A 21 2.85 -6.33 -2.21
CA VAL A 21 3.73 -5.32 -2.80
C VAL A 21 2.99 -4.68 -3.96
N ILE A 22 2.78 -3.38 -3.86
CA ILE A 22 2.08 -2.59 -4.87
C ILE A 22 3.06 -1.56 -5.43
N THR A 23 3.31 -1.62 -6.72
CA THR A 23 4.25 -0.72 -7.40
C THR A 23 3.49 0.24 -8.31
N PHE A 24 3.68 1.53 -8.09
CA PHE A 24 3.13 2.61 -8.90
C PHE A 24 4.23 3.21 -9.77
N ALA A 25 3.86 3.80 -10.92
CA ALA A 25 4.85 4.43 -11.78
C ALA A 25 5.32 5.78 -11.24
N ASP A 26 4.46 6.49 -10.50
CA ASP A 26 4.82 7.70 -9.77
C ASP A 26 3.96 7.91 -8.52
N SER A 27 4.38 8.83 -7.65
CA SER A 27 3.77 9.05 -6.33
C SER A 27 2.34 9.59 -6.37
N ARG A 28 1.92 10.26 -7.45
CA ARG A 28 0.56 10.80 -7.59
C ARG A 28 -0.47 9.67 -7.71
N GLN A 29 -0.02 8.55 -8.28
CA GLN A 29 -0.85 7.39 -8.58
C GLN A 29 -1.27 6.63 -7.31
N VAL A 30 -0.52 6.79 -6.22
CA VAL A 30 -0.86 6.22 -4.91
C VAL A 30 -2.21 6.74 -4.43
N MET A 31 -2.41 8.07 -4.44
CA MET A 31 -3.70 8.64 -4.02
C MET A 31 -4.83 8.39 -5.00
N GLU A 32 -4.55 8.37 -6.30
CA GLU A 32 -5.55 7.97 -7.30
C GLU A 32 -6.04 6.53 -7.04
N HIS A 33 -5.11 5.62 -6.76
CA HIS A 33 -5.43 4.24 -6.43
C HIS A 33 -6.25 4.14 -5.15
N ILE A 34 -5.80 4.80 -4.07
CA ILE A 34 -6.53 4.87 -2.79
C ILE A 34 -7.95 5.37 -2.99
N ARG A 35 -8.15 6.48 -3.70
CA ARG A 35 -9.48 7.05 -3.97
C ARG A 35 -10.35 6.07 -4.75
N ARG A 36 -9.77 5.38 -5.74
CA ARG A 36 -10.48 4.38 -6.54
C ARG A 36 -11.00 3.24 -5.67
N ILE A 37 -10.15 2.64 -4.83
CA ILE A 37 -10.52 1.47 -4.01
C ILE A 37 -11.36 1.84 -2.78
N SER A 38 -11.23 3.06 -2.25
CA SER A 38 -11.97 3.50 -1.05
C SER A 38 -13.48 3.52 -1.25
N GLY A 39 -13.95 3.60 -2.51
CA GLY A 39 -15.37 3.50 -2.85
C GLY A 39 -15.91 2.07 -2.89
N TRP A 40 -15.05 1.06 -2.98
CA TRP A 40 -15.45 -0.33 -3.24
C TRP A 40 -16.03 -0.98 -1.97
N PRO A 41 -17.25 -1.55 -2.03
CA PRO A 41 -17.83 -2.29 -0.92
C PRO A 41 -16.91 -3.42 -0.41
N GLU A 42 -16.22 -4.11 -1.32
CA GLU A 42 -15.31 -5.20 -1.04
C GLU A 42 -14.07 -4.74 -0.26
N PHE A 43 -13.53 -3.57 -0.61
CA PHE A 43 -12.40 -2.99 0.12
C PHE A 43 -12.80 -2.60 1.54
N LYS A 44 -14.00 -2.04 1.72
CA LYS A 44 -14.55 -1.74 3.05
C LYS A 44 -14.79 -3.00 3.87
N ALA A 45 -15.34 -4.04 3.25
CA ALA A 45 -15.55 -5.34 3.89
C ALA A 45 -14.21 -5.96 4.31
N LEU A 46 -13.19 -5.90 3.44
CA LEU A 46 -11.85 -6.37 3.74
C LEU A 46 -11.26 -5.66 4.96
N LEU A 47 -11.34 -4.33 5.03
CA LEU A 47 -10.86 -3.57 6.19
C LEU A 47 -11.64 -3.85 7.48
N GLY A 48 -12.86 -4.39 7.38
CA GLY A 48 -13.65 -4.87 8.51
C GLY A 48 -13.13 -6.18 9.11
N VAL A 49 -12.47 -7.03 8.32
CA VAL A 49 -11.99 -8.36 8.74
C VAL A 49 -10.48 -8.45 8.87
N ALA A 50 -9.73 -7.69 8.08
CA ALA A 50 -8.28 -7.66 8.04
C ALA A 50 -7.81 -6.23 8.25
N LYS A 51 -6.93 -6.03 9.25
CA LYS A 51 -6.32 -4.73 9.51
C LYS A 51 -4.91 -4.71 8.96
N PRO A 52 -4.50 -3.63 8.27
CA PRO A 52 -3.08 -3.42 8.00
C PRO A 52 -2.32 -3.41 9.34
N VAL A 53 -1.22 -4.17 9.42
CA VAL A 53 -0.38 -4.23 10.63
C VAL A 53 1.00 -3.61 10.41
N ASP A 54 1.49 -3.66 9.16
CA ASP A 54 2.76 -3.05 8.75
C ASP A 54 2.62 -2.49 7.32
N VAL A 55 2.91 -1.19 7.16
CA VAL A 55 3.01 -0.54 5.84
C VAL A 55 4.38 0.10 5.70
N ARG A 56 5.08 -0.26 4.63
CA ARG A 56 6.37 0.32 4.24
C ARG A 56 6.25 1.00 2.90
N VAL A 57 6.80 2.20 2.82
CA VAL A 57 6.78 3.02 1.60
C VAL A 57 8.20 3.13 1.07
N TYR A 58 8.40 2.76 -0.19
CA TYR A 58 9.68 2.91 -0.88
C TYR A 58 9.52 3.94 -1.99
N GLY A 59 10.19 5.08 -1.84
CA GLY A 59 10.05 6.26 -2.68
C GLY A 59 9.37 7.43 -1.95
N ARG A 60 9.37 8.59 -2.61
CA ARG A 60 8.71 9.79 -2.11
C ARG A 60 7.20 9.72 -2.33
N LEU A 61 6.43 10.19 -1.35
CA LEU A 61 4.98 10.37 -1.45
C LEU A 61 4.65 11.84 -1.60
N GLY A 62 3.52 12.15 -2.25
CA GLY A 62 2.92 13.47 -2.15
C GLY A 62 2.36 13.71 -0.74
N GLU A 63 2.25 14.97 -0.32
CA GLU A 63 1.79 15.36 1.02
C GLU A 63 0.43 14.74 1.37
N GLU A 64 -0.49 14.70 0.40
CA GLU A 64 -1.82 14.10 0.59
C GLU A 64 -1.75 12.59 0.87
N ALA A 65 -0.91 11.86 0.13
CA ALA A 65 -0.71 10.43 0.33
C ALA A 65 -0.10 10.14 1.70
N GLN A 66 0.85 10.98 2.10
CA GLN A 66 1.48 10.87 3.40
C GLN A 66 0.49 11.17 4.54
N ALA A 67 -0.35 12.20 4.40
CA ALA A 67 -1.38 12.54 5.37
C ALA A 67 -2.42 11.41 5.49
N TRP A 68 -2.88 10.84 4.37
CA TRP A 68 -3.82 9.74 4.37
C TRP A 68 -3.23 8.50 5.07
N LEU A 69 -1.99 8.12 4.75
CA LEU A 69 -1.34 6.98 5.38
C LEU A 69 -1.13 7.16 6.89
N ARG A 70 -0.90 8.39 7.36
CA ARG A 70 -0.84 8.69 8.80
C ARG A 70 -2.17 8.41 9.50
N THR A 71 -3.32 8.59 8.84
CA THR A 71 -4.64 8.28 9.44
C THR A 71 -4.80 6.79 9.76
N MET A 72 -4.08 5.92 9.06
CA MET A 72 -4.13 4.48 9.29
C MET A 72 -3.26 4.05 10.48
N ASN A 73 -2.32 4.88 10.95
CA ASN A 73 -1.42 4.61 12.08
C ASN A 73 -0.67 3.26 11.99
N VAL A 74 -0.33 2.83 10.78
CA VAL A 74 0.28 1.51 10.47
C VAL A 74 1.55 1.64 9.62
N VAL A 75 1.95 2.86 9.25
CA VAL A 75 3.18 3.08 8.51
C VAL A 75 4.36 2.93 9.46
N SER A 76 5.10 1.84 9.30
CA SER A 76 6.31 1.61 10.10
C SER A 76 7.51 2.34 9.55
N LYS A 77 7.60 2.53 8.22
CA LYS A 77 8.79 3.11 7.58
C LYS A 77 8.53 3.73 6.21
N VAL A 78 9.22 4.83 5.95
CA VAL A 78 9.31 5.49 4.63
C VAL A 78 10.78 5.56 4.21
N PHE A 79 11.08 5.06 3.02
CA PHE A 79 12.41 5.07 2.41
C PHE A 79 12.39 5.99 1.19
N GLU A 80 12.67 7.28 1.35
CA GLU A 80 12.48 8.29 0.28
C GLU A 80 13.43 8.11 -0.92
N SER A 81 14.65 7.64 -0.65
CA SER A 81 15.70 7.41 -1.67
C SER A 81 16.19 5.96 -1.58
N PRO A 82 15.37 4.98 -2.01
CA PRO A 82 15.77 3.58 -1.96
C PRO A 82 16.84 3.33 -3.05
N VAL A 83 18.03 2.91 -2.64
CA VAL A 83 19.18 2.73 -3.56
C VAL A 83 19.18 1.33 -4.20
N ALA A 84 18.68 0.33 -3.48
CA ALA A 84 18.28 -1.02 -3.90
C ALA A 84 17.77 -1.78 -2.66
N GLY A 85 16.94 -2.81 -2.83
CA GLY A 85 16.48 -3.63 -1.70
C GLY A 85 15.86 -4.96 -2.14
N PHE A 86 15.98 -5.97 -1.29
CA PHE A 86 15.26 -7.23 -1.42
C PHE A 86 14.08 -7.19 -0.45
N VAL A 87 12.87 -7.42 -0.96
CA VAL A 87 11.67 -7.64 -0.15
C VAL A 87 11.43 -9.15 -0.17
N ARG A 88 11.33 -9.77 1.00
CA ARG A 88 11.03 -11.20 1.15
C ARG A 88 9.55 -11.39 1.38
#